data_AF-A0A256I2Z5-F1
#
_entry.id   AF-A0A256I2Z5-F1
#
_cell.length_a   1.000
_cell.length_b   1.000
_cell.length_c   1.000
_cell.angle_alpha   90.00
_cell.angle_beta   90.00
_cell.angle_gamma   90.00
#
_symmetry.space_group_name_H-M   'P 1'
#
loop_
_entity.id
_entity.type
_entity.pdbx_description
1 polymer ?
#
loop_
_entity_poly.entity_id
_entity_poly.type
_entity_poly.pdbx_seq_one_letter_code
_entity_poly.pdbx_strand_id
1 'polypeptide(L)'
;MPSPIAPLSRAVGSLLDRSRRHFERARSRSGAVAIGLVLLVTVSTVGGIAALGAAFDATIDREVTVDNPDRPPEATCEAFGDDDSLVGERCDRPKRVDVDVGEELRSATGDYVAYGLFGVPIWWGIFALVLHGGARLAGGSGSVGDSFVIAAWAILPEIVRLGAGVAAVWYALSTAAVDGATIEAIANEIVAAIEAMQAPLLAASAVVIAVQWVIVVGGLEAAHDLDRGTAGAVAGAFAVLAFLLAAV
;
A
#
# COMPACT_ATOMS: atom_id res chain seq x y z
N MET A 1 -32.99 27.77 12.49
CA MET A 1 -32.68 26.33 12.67
C MET A 1 -31.17 26.17 12.69
N PRO A 2 -30.56 25.52 13.70
CA PRO A 2 -29.12 25.27 13.68
C PRO A 2 -28.77 24.41 12.46
N SER A 3 -27.74 24.82 11.71
CA SER A 3 -27.29 24.07 10.53
C SER A 3 -26.83 22.67 10.95
N PRO A 4 -27.26 21.59 10.26
CA PRO A 4 -26.80 20.23 10.52
C PRO A 4 -25.28 20.06 10.31
N ILE A 5 -24.62 21.03 9.67
CA ILE A 5 -23.17 21.05 9.40
C ILE A 5 -22.38 21.67 10.57
N ALA A 6 -23.05 22.46 11.43
CA ALA A 6 -22.40 23.11 12.59
C ALA A 6 -21.72 22.15 13.59
N PRO A 7 -22.20 20.93 13.87
CA PRO A 7 -21.46 19.98 14.70
C PRO A 7 -20.22 19.42 13.97
N LEU A 8 -20.33 19.12 12.67
CA LEU A 8 -19.24 18.60 11.86
C LEU A 8 -18.10 19.62 11.75
N SER A 9 -18.42 20.87 11.44
CA SER A 9 -17.41 21.94 11.31
C SER A 9 -16.66 22.19 12.62
N ARG A 10 -17.36 22.12 13.77
CA ARG A 10 -16.74 22.21 15.09
C ARG A 10 -15.83 21.02 15.39
N ALA A 11 -16.23 19.81 15.03
CA ALA A 11 -15.40 18.62 15.20
C ALA A 11 -14.11 18.72 14.37
N VAL A 12 -14.22 19.08 13.08
CA VAL A 12 -13.06 19.28 12.20
C VAL A 12 -12.14 20.38 12.73
N GLY A 13 -12.70 21.53 13.13
CA GLY A 13 -11.94 22.62 13.74
C GLY A 13 -11.15 22.17 14.98
N SER A 14 -11.80 21.40 15.88
CA SER A 14 -11.16 20.84 17.08
C SER A 14 -10.01 19.88 16.75
N LEU A 15 -10.16 19.06 15.70
CA LEU A 15 -9.12 18.16 15.23
C LEU A 15 -7.92 18.92 14.63
N LEU A 16 -8.18 19.95 13.83
CA LEU A 16 -7.14 20.83 13.28
C LEU A 16 -6.37 21.54 14.41
N ASP A 17 -7.07 22.10 15.39
CA ASP A 17 -6.45 22.74 16.54
C ASP A 17 -5.63 21.76 17.40
N ARG A 18 -6.06 20.49 17.49
CA ARG A 18 -5.30 19.44 18.19
C ARG A 18 -4.05 19.06 17.41
N SER A 19 -4.16 18.91 16.09
CA SER A 19 -3.05 18.61 15.19
C SER A 19 -1.98 19.69 15.26
N ARG A 20 -2.35 20.96 15.07
CA ARG A 20 -1.45 22.11 15.20
C ARG A 20 -0.73 22.13 16.55
N ARG A 21 -1.47 22.03 17.66
CA ARG A 21 -0.88 22.01 19.01
C ARG A 21 0.08 20.85 19.24
N HIS A 22 -0.08 19.72 18.54
CA HIS A 22 0.85 18.61 18.63
C HIS A 22 2.20 18.99 18.00
N PHE A 23 2.19 19.52 16.78
CA PHE A 23 3.41 19.93 16.07
C PHE A 23 4.14 21.08 16.78
N GLU A 24 3.41 22.06 17.34
CA GLU A 24 4.01 23.12 18.16
C GLU A 24 4.77 22.57 19.37
N ARG A 25 4.24 21.54 20.04
CA ARG A 25 4.88 20.89 21.21
C ARG A 25 6.02 19.94 20.84
N ALA A 26 5.95 19.29 19.69
CA ALA A 26 6.89 18.24 19.28
C ALA A 26 8.16 18.76 18.60
N ARG A 27 8.27 20.07 18.36
CA ARG A 27 9.30 20.70 17.52
C ARG A 27 10.75 20.35 17.88
N SER A 28 11.06 20.13 19.16
CA SER A 28 12.43 19.86 19.63
C SER A 28 12.90 18.40 19.54
N ARG A 29 12.01 17.44 19.28
CA ARG A 29 12.31 15.99 19.25
C ARG A 29 11.95 15.31 17.92
N SER A 30 11.71 16.10 16.87
CA SER A 30 10.94 15.68 15.70
C SER A 30 11.68 14.74 14.74
N GLY A 31 12.99 14.92 14.52
CA GLY A 31 13.74 14.18 13.50
C GLY A 31 13.86 12.67 13.75
N ALA A 32 14.31 12.27 14.94
CA ALA A 32 14.43 10.84 15.29
C ALA A 32 13.07 10.15 15.35
N VAL A 33 12.04 10.85 15.83
CA VAL A 33 10.66 10.36 15.83
C VAL A 33 10.18 10.13 14.40
N ALA A 34 10.44 11.06 13.47
CA ALA A 34 10.05 10.91 12.07
C ALA A 34 10.67 9.64 11.43
N ILE A 35 11.97 9.42 11.64
CA ILE A 35 12.64 8.20 11.15
C ILE A 35 12.01 6.94 11.78
N GLY A 36 11.76 6.96 13.09
CA GLY A 36 11.11 5.84 13.78
C GLY A 36 9.71 5.52 13.24
N LEU A 37 8.91 6.54 12.91
CA LEU A 37 7.59 6.38 12.30
C LEU A 37 7.68 5.79 10.89
N VAL A 38 8.62 6.26 10.07
CA VAL A 38 8.83 5.73 8.71
C VAL A 38 9.28 4.28 8.77
N LEU A 39 10.20 3.93 9.68
CA LEU A 39 10.60 2.54 9.91
C LEU A 39 9.42 1.67 10.35
N LEU A 40 8.59 2.16 11.28
CA LEU A 40 7.39 1.44 11.71
C LEU A 40 6.45 1.15 10.55
N VAL A 41 6.17 2.15 9.71
CA VAL A 41 5.30 1.98 8.54
C VAL A 41 5.95 1.05 7.52
N THR A 42 7.26 1.16 7.28
CA THR A 42 8.00 0.27 6.37
C THR A 42 7.90 -1.18 6.80
N VAL A 43 8.16 -1.47 8.08
CA VAL A 43 8.04 -2.83 8.64
C VAL A 43 6.60 -3.32 8.58
N SER A 44 5.63 -2.43 8.85
CA SER A 44 4.21 -2.76 8.76
C SER A 44 3.81 -3.10 7.32
N THR A 45 4.28 -2.35 6.33
CA THR A 45 4.06 -2.62 4.90
C THR A 45 4.65 -3.96 4.49
N VAL A 46 5.90 -4.26 4.87
CA VAL A 46 6.51 -5.57 4.61
C VAL A 46 5.72 -6.69 5.29
N GLY A 47 5.30 -6.49 6.55
CA GLY A 47 4.44 -7.43 7.27
C GLY A 47 3.07 -7.63 6.60
N GLY A 48 2.48 -6.57 6.03
CA GLY A 48 1.23 -6.64 5.30
C GLY A 48 1.34 -7.40 3.98
N ILE A 49 2.46 -7.23 3.25
CA ILE A 49 2.77 -8.04 2.05
C ILE A 49 2.89 -9.51 2.43
N ALA A 50 3.64 -9.83 3.48
CA ALA A 50 3.75 -11.21 3.96
C ALA A 50 2.40 -11.79 4.42
N ALA A 51 1.57 -10.99 5.12
CA ALA A 51 0.24 -11.39 5.54
C ALA A 51 -0.71 -11.63 4.36
N LEU A 52 -0.57 -10.86 3.27
CA LEU A 52 -1.32 -11.08 2.04
C LEU A 52 -0.91 -12.40 1.36
N GLY A 53 0.38 -12.70 1.28
CA GLY A 53 0.85 -14.00 0.78
C GLY A 53 0.33 -15.17 1.60
N ALA A 54 0.33 -15.03 2.93
CA ALA A 54 -0.28 -16.03 3.82
C ALA A 54 -1.81 -16.12 3.66
N ALA A 55 -2.48 -15.04 3.28
CA ALA A 55 -3.91 -15.07 2.98
C ALA A 55 -4.21 -15.91 1.75
N PHE A 56 -3.45 -15.74 0.66
CA PHE A 56 -3.61 -16.55 -0.56
C PHE A 56 -3.38 -18.03 -0.26
N ASP A 57 -2.25 -18.37 0.35
CA ASP A 57 -1.87 -19.73 0.74
C ASP A 57 -2.93 -20.41 1.64
N ALA A 58 -3.51 -19.68 2.59
CA ALA A 58 -4.51 -20.24 3.51
C ALA A 58 -5.92 -20.35 2.92
N THR A 59 -6.23 -19.62 1.84
CA THR A 59 -7.60 -19.54 1.30
C THR A 59 -7.77 -20.19 -0.07
N ILE A 60 -6.68 -20.36 -0.82
CA ILE A 60 -6.67 -20.96 -2.16
C ILE A 60 -6.04 -22.35 -2.08
N ASP A 61 -6.84 -23.35 -1.77
CA ASP A 61 -6.45 -24.76 -1.77
C ASP A 61 -6.79 -25.38 -3.14
N ARG A 62 -5.94 -25.12 -4.15
CA ARG A 62 -6.13 -25.57 -5.53
C ARG A 62 -4.82 -25.97 -6.19
N GLU A 63 -4.84 -27.16 -6.79
CA GLU A 63 -3.77 -27.66 -7.64
C GLU A 63 -4.20 -27.61 -9.11
N VAL A 64 -3.34 -27.06 -9.97
CA VAL A 64 -3.55 -27.07 -11.42
C VAL A 64 -2.38 -27.77 -12.09
N THR A 65 -2.67 -28.79 -12.90
CA THR A 65 -1.67 -29.44 -13.72
C THR A 65 -1.25 -28.52 -14.87
N VAL A 66 0.03 -28.18 -14.95
CA VAL A 66 0.63 -27.39 -16.03
C VAL A 66 1.79 -28.13 -16.68
N ASP A 67 2.25 -27.64 -17.83
CA ASP A 67 3.48 -28.14 -18.45
C ASP A 67 4.68 -27.74 -17.59
N ASN A 68 5.61 -28.67 -17.38
CA ASN A 68 6.75 -28.46 -16.50
C ASN A 68 7.72 -27.43 -17.08
N PRO A 69 7.88 -26.22 -16.49
CA PRO A 69 8.76 -25.20 -17.02
C PRO A 69 10.25 -25.57 -16.91
N ASP A 70 10.60 -26.50 -16.01
CA ASP A 70 11.96 -27.00 -15.85
C ASP A 70 12.35 -28.04 -16.91
N ARG A 71 11.38 -28.55 -17.68
CA ARG A 71 11.62 -29.50 -18.78
C ARG A 71 11.80 -28.72 -20.09
N PRO A 72 12.88 -28.97 -20.87
CA PRO A 72 13.05 -28.37 -22.18
C PRO A 72 11.89 -28.72 -23.13
N PRO A 73 11.62 -27.87 -24.15
CA PRO A 73 10.63 -28.18 -25.17
C PRO A 73 10.88 -29.54 -25.83
N GLU A 74 9.83 -30.24 -26.24
CA GLU A 74 9.95 -31.60 -26.78
C GLU A 74 10.90 -31.66 -27.98
N ALA A 75 10.90 -30.65 -28.85
CA ALA A 75 11.83 -30.56 -29.98
C ALA A 75 13.31 -30.50 -29.56
N THR A 76 13.61 -29.94 -28.38
CA THR A 76 14.97 -29.92 -27.81
C THR A 76 15.31 -31.27 -27.19
N CYS A 77 14.34 -31.92 -26.53
CA CYS A 77 14.55 -33.26 -25.98
C CYS A 77 14.68 -34.34 -27.05
N GLU A 78 13.97 -34.23 -28.17
CA GLU A 78 14.16 -35.14 -29.32
C GLU A 78 15.53 -34.97 -29.98
N ALA A 79 16.10 -33.76 -29.92
CA ALA A 79 17.39 -33.46 -30.54
C ALA A 79 18.61 -33.79 -29.66
N PHE A 80 18.46 -33.75 -28.32
CA PHE A 80 19.58 -33.82 -27.38
C PHE A 80 19.31 -34.70 -26.13
N GLY A 81 18.17 -35.40 -26.09
CA GLY A 81 17.72 -36.14 -24.90
C GLY A 81 18.55 -37.39 -24.58
N ASP A 82 19.21 -37.97 -25.59
CA ASP A 82 20.05 -39.17 -25.43
C ASP A 82 21.51 -38.84 -25.06
N ASP A 83 21.87 -37.56 -24.96
CA ASP A 83 23.21 -37.12 -24.57
C ASP A 83 23.31 -36.99 -23.03
N ASP A 84 24.44 -37.41 -22.44
CA ASP A 84 24.83 -37.21 -21.03
C ASP A 84 25.13 -35.71 -20.68
N SER A 85 24.35 -34.80 -21.26
CA SER A 85 24.43 -33.38 -21.06
C SER A 85 23.45 -32.91 -19.99
N LEU A 86 23.67 -31.72 -19.44
CA LEU A 86 22.72 -31.05 -18.53
C LEU A 86 21.33 -30.83 -19.16
N VAL A 87 21.20 -30.98 -20.49
CA VAL A 87 19.93 -30.90 -21.21
C VAL A 87 19.22 -32.26 -21.19
N GLY A 88 19.95 -33.36 -21.37
CA GLY A 88 19.42 -34.73 -21.28
C GLY A 88 18.83 -35.03 -19.90
N GLU A 89 19.55 -34.71 -18.82
CA GLU A 89 19.06 -34.87 -17.44
C GLU A 89 17.75 -34.10 -17.17
N ARG A 90 17.50 -32.98 -17.87
CA ARG A 90 16.26 -32.21 -17.72
C ARG A 90 15.11 -32.77 -18.57
N CYS A 91 15.40 -33.56 -19.60
CA CYS A 91 14.40 -34.23 -20.43
C CYS A 91 13.73 -35.42 -19.73
N ASP A 92 14.39 -35.99 -18.71
CA ASP A 92 13.84 -37.03 -17.83
C ASP A 92 12.79 -36.51 -16.83
N ARG A 93 12.69 -35.18 -16.66
CA ARG A 93 11.66 -34.58 -15.79
C ARG A 93 10.25 -34.82 -16.35
N PRO A 94 9.23 -34.94 -15.49
CA PRO A 94 7.86 -35.17 -15.94
C PRO A 94 7.38 -34.03 -16.84
N LYS A 95 6.60 -34.36 -17.88
CA LYS A 95 6.03 -33.38 -18.84
C LYS A 95 5.06 -32.41 -18.17
N ARG A 96 4.37 -32.88 -17.14
CA ARG A 96 3.30 -32.18 -16.44
C ARG A 96 3.58 -32.22 -14.94
N VAL A 97 3.35 -31.10 -14.27
CA VAL A 97 3.48 -30.97 -12.81
C VAL A 97 2.23 -30.30 -12.26
N ASP A 98 1.80 -30.72 -11.07
CA ASP A 98 0.73 -30.06 -10.34
C ASP A 98 1.32 -28.90 -9.55
N VAL A 99 0.77 -27.71 -9.75
CA VAL A 99 1.18 -26.47 -9.08
C VAL A 99 0.10 -26.06 -8.10
N ASP A 100 0.51 -25.90 -6.83
CA ASP A 100 -0.31 -25.27 -5.80
C ASP A 100 -0.39 -23.76 -6.08
N VAL A 101 -1.60 -23.29 -6.40
CA VAL A 101 -1.83 -21.90 -6.77
C VAL A 101 -1.67 -20.97 -5.57
N GLY A 102 -1.99 -21.42 -4.36
CA GLY A 102 -1.83 -20.66 -3.13
C GLY A 102 -0.35 -20.41 -2.80
N GLU A 103 0.47 -21.46 -2.88
CA GLU A 103 1.92 -21.37 -2.64
C GLU A 103 2.61 -20.49 -3.70
N GLU A 104 2.24 -20.64 -4.98
CA GLU A 104 2.79 -19.82 -6.06
C GLU A 104 2.44 -18.34 -5.88
N LEU A 105 1.19 -18.00 -5.54
CA LEU A 105 0.77 -16.62 -5.23
C LEU A 105 1.49 -16.05 -4.01
N ARG A 106 1.75 -16.88 -3.00
CA ARG A 106 2.53 -16.49 -1.81
C ARG A 106 3.97 -16.18 -2.19
N SER A 107 4.60 -17.03 -3.01
CA SER A 107 5.95 -16.82 -3.54
C SER A 107 6.03 -15.51 -4.33
N ALA A 108 5.12 -15.31 -5.28
CA ALA A 108 5.02 -14.09 -6.08
C ALA A 108 4.79 -12.84 -5.22
N THR A 109 4.01 -12.95 -4.14
CA THR A 109 3.83 -11.85 -3.18
C THR A 109 5.14 -11.52 -2.45
N GLY A 110 5.97 -12.52 -2.18
CA GLY A 110 7.30 -12.38 -1.58
C GLY A 110 8.25 -11.49 -2.41
N ASP A 111 8.15 -11.53 -3.73
CA ASP A 111 8.94 -10.66 -4.63
C ASP A 111 8.65 -9.17 -4.43
N TYR A 112 7.48 -8.83 -3.86
CA TYR A 112 7.11 -7.46 -3.55
C TYR A 112 7.71 -6.92 -2.25
N VAL A 113 8.34 -7.75 -1.43
CA VAL A 113 8.95 -7.32 -0.15
C VAL A 113 9.98 -6.21 -0.36
N ALA A 114 10.78 -6.29 -1.43
CA ALA A 114 11.74 -5.25 -1.77
C ALA A 114 11.06 -3.90 -2.06
N TYR A 115 9.91 -3.92 -2.75
CA TYR A 115 9.11 -2.71 -2.99
C TYR A 115 8.55 -2.15 -1.68
N GLY A 116 8.10 -2.98 -0.74
CA GLY A 116 7.68 -2.51 0.58
C GLY A 116 8.84 -1.87 1.36
N LEU A 117 10.01 -2.51 1.35
CA LEU A 117 11.18 -2.08 2.12
C LEU A 117 11.77 -0.75 1.62
N PHE A 118 11.88 -0.56 0.30
CA PHE A 118 12.49 0.63 -0.28
C PHE A 118 11.45 1.65 -0.75
N GLY A 119 10.28 1.21 -1.20
CA GLY A 119 9.23 2.07 -1.72
C GLY A 119 8.69 3.03 -0.67
N VAL A 120 8.48 2.58 0.56
CA VAL A 120 7.99 3.44 1.66
C VAL A 120 8.92 4.62 1.96
N PRO A 121 10.23 4.45 2.25
CA PRO A 121 11.12 5.57 2.52
C PRO A 121 11.33 6.47 1.29
N ILE A 122 11.36 5.89 0.08
CA ILE A 122 11.46 6.68 -1.16
C ILE A 122 10.22 7.57 -1.33
N TRP A 123 9.02 6.99 -1.23
CA TRP A 123 7.77 7.75 -1.35
C TRP A 123 7.60 8.79 -0.25
N TRP A 124 7.99 8.48 0.98
CA TRP A 124 8.04 9.44 2.06
C TRP A 124 8.93 10.64 1.71
N GLY A 125 10.14 10.39 1.17
CA GLY A 125 11.04 11.44 0.73
C GLY A 125 10.46 12.30 -0.38
N ILE A 126 9.88 11.68 -1.41
CA ILE A 126 9.21 12.38 -2.51
C ILE A 126 8.07 13.25 -1.96
N PHE A 127 7.17 12.67 -1.17
CA PHE A 127 6.04 13.38 -0.59
C PHE A 127 6.49 14.57 0.28
N ALA A 128 7.50 14.38 1.12
CA ALA A 128 8.05 15.46 1.95
C ALA A 128 8.60 16.61 1.11
N LEU A 129 9.32 16.32 0.01
CA LEU A 129 9.87 17.34 -0.88
C LEU A 129 8.79 18.09 -1.65
N VAL A 130 7.79 17.37 -2.17
CA VAL A 130 6.67 18.00 -2.88
C VAL A 130 5.83 18.84 -1.91
N LEU A 131 5.59 18.35 -0.69
CA LEU A 131 4.94 19.11 0.38
C LEU A 131 5.72 20.38 0.72
N HIS A 132 7.05 20.29 0.84
CA HIS A 132 7.91 21.44 1.08
C HIS A 132 7.80 22.47 -0.05
N GLY A 133 7.85 22.02 -1.30
CA GLY A 133 7.67 22.86 -2.48
C GLY A 133 6.31 23.56 -2.48
N GLY A 134 5.23 22.83 -2.23
CA GLY A 134 3.87 23.37 -2.12
C GLY A 134 3.75 24.42 -1.01
N ALA A 135 4.32 24.15 0.16
CA ALA A 135 4.33 25.10 1.27
C ALA A 135 5.13 26.37 0.95
N ARG A 136 6.27 26.24 0.26
CA ARG A 136 7.10 27.38 -0.15
C ARG A 136 6.43 28.25 -1.21
N LEU A 137 5.79 27.64 -2.21
CA LEU A 137 5.02 28.36 -3.22
C LEU A 137 3.84 29.13 -2.60
N ALA A 138 3.30 28.61 -1.49
CA ALA A 138 2.25 29.25 -0.72
C ALA A 138 2.75 30.31 0.30
N GLY A 139 4.05 30.62 0.32
CA GLY A 139 4.64 31.65 1.19
C GLY A 139 5.07 31.16 2.58
N GLY A 140 5.09 29.85 2.82
CA GLY A 140 5.47 29.28 4.11
C GLY A 140 6.97 29.35 4.40
N SER A 141 7.33 29.58 5.67
CA SER A 141 8.70 29.90 6.13
C SER A 141 9.47 28.71 6.72
N GLY A 142 8.83 27.53 6.82
CA GLY A 142 9.41 26.33 7.44
C GLY A 142 10.61 25.73 6.69
N SER A 143 11.33 24.85 7.38
CA SER A 143 12.48 24.13 6.83
C SER A 143 12.06 22.89 6.03
N VAL A 144 12.98 22.31 5.26
CA VAL A 144 12.74 21.01 4.60
C VAL A 144 12.51 19.91 5.62
N GLY A 145 13.30 19.90 6.71
CA GLY A 145 13.17 18.91 7.78
C GLY A 145 11.78 18.92 8.43
N ASP A 146 11.16 20.09 8.57
CA ASP A 146 9.78 20.20 9.05
C ASP A 146 8.80 19.46 8.14
N SER A 147 8.95 19.58 6.82
CA SER A 147 8.12 18.86 5.85
C SER A 147 8.30 17.34 5.92
N PHE A 148 9.52 16.85 6.17
CA PHE A 148 9.79 15.43 6.41
C PHE A 148 9.11 14.90 7.68
N VAL A 149 9.09 15.70 8.74
CA VAL A 149 8.39 15.35 9.99
C VAL A 149 6.88 15.28 9.77
N ILE A 150 6.31 16.26 9.07
CA ILE A 150 4.87 16.27 8.75
C ILE A 150 4.52 15.04 7.90
N ALA A 151 5.33 14.75 6.88
CA ALA A 151 5.17 13.58 6.02
C ALA A 151 5.22 12.27 6.80
N ALA A 152 6.14 12.14 7.78
CA ALA A 152 6.25 10.94 8.61
C ALA A 152 5.01 10.73 9.51
N TRP A 153 4.39 11.79 10.01
CA TRP A 153 3.12 11.66 10.73
C TRP A 153 1.95 11.36 9.78
N ALA A 154 1.96 11.95 8.59
CA ALA A 154 0.93 11.74 7.58
C ALA A 154 0.94 10.31 6.99
N ILE A 155 2.05 9.58 7.05
CA ILE A 155 2.09 8.19 6.57
C ILE A 155 1.60 7.18 7.62
N LEU A 156 1.53 7.55 8.91
CA LEU A 156 1.12 6.63 9.97
C LEU A 156 -0.31 6.05 9.79
N PRO A 157 -1.32 6.83 9.36
CA PRO A 157 -2.64 6.31 9.04
C PRO A 157 -2.66 5.24 7.93
N GLU A 158 -1.62 5.14 7.09
CA GLU A 158 -1.52 4.09 6.06
C GLU A 158 -1.48 2.69 6.65
N ILE A 159 -1.02 2.51 7.89
CA ILE A 159 -1.08 1.20 8.57
C ILE A 159 -2.52 0.72 8.70
N VAL A 160 -3.45 1.64 8.98
CA VAL A 160 -4.88 1.31 9.08
C VAL A 160 -5.43 0.95 7.70
N ARG A 161 -5.05 1.69 6.66
CA ARG A 161 -5.46 1.39 5.27
C ARG A 161 -4.92 0.02 4.82
N LEU A 162 -3.66 -0.26 5.11
CA LEU A 162 -3.02 -1.54 4.85
C LEU A 162 -3.76 -2.68 5.54
N GLY A 163 -4.06 -2.54 6.84
CA GLY A 163 -4.82 -3.53 7.59
C GLY A 163 -6.21 -3.76 7.01
N ALA A 164 -6.91 -2.70 6.60
CA ALA A 164 -8.20 -2.79 5.91
C ALA A 164 -8.07 -3.51 4.56
N GLY A 165 -7.02 -3.24 3.79
CA GLY A 165 -6.71 -3.93 2.53
C GLY A 165 -6.52 -5.42 2.71
N VAL A 166 -5.64 -5.83 3.64
CA VAL A 166 -5.38 -7.24 3.95
C VAL A 166 -6.65 -7.93 4.45
N ALA A 167 -7.42 -7.29 5.34
CA ALA A 167 -8.66 -7.85 5.86
C ALA A 167 -9.73 -7.99 4.77
N ALA A 168 -9.84 -7.04 3.84
CA ALA A 168 -10.78 -7.10 2.74
C ALA A 168 -10.43 -8.22 1.75
N VAL A 169 -9.15 -8.37 1.40
CA VAL A 169 -8.71 -9.47 0.52
C VAL A 169 -8.95 -10.81 1.20
N TRP A 170 -8.52 -10.97 2.46
CA TRP A 170 -8.81 -12.19 3.23
C TRP A 170 -10.30 -12.52 3.23
N TYR A 171 -11.15 -11.54 3.53
CA TYR A 171 -12.60 -11.71 3.55
C TYR A 171 -13.14 -12.11 2.17
N ALA A 172 -12.73 -11.42 1.11
CA ALA A 172 -13.13 -11.73 -0.26
C ALA A 172 -12.79 -13.17 -0.64
N LEU A 173 -11.55 -13.60 -0.40
CA LEU A 173 -11.10 -14.95 -0.73
C LEU A 173 -11.78 -16.01 0.13
N SER A 174 -11.97 -15.75 1.43
CA SER A 174 -12.64 -16.69 2.33
C SER A 174 -14.14 -16.90 2.05
N THR A 175 -14.75 -16.01 1.26
CA THR A 175 -16.19 -16.05 0.95
C THR A 175 -16.49 -16.34 -0.51
N ALA A 176 -15.51 -16.18 -1.40
CA ALA A 176 -15.63 -16.53 -2.81
C ALA A 176 -15.45 -18.04 -3.01
N ALA A 177 -16.25 -18.62 -3.90
CA ALA A 177 -16.00 -19.96 -4.42
C ALA A 177 -15.01 -19.81 -5.59
N VAL A 178 -13.73 -20.15 -5.35
CA VAL A 178 -12.71 -20.24 -6.40
C VAL A 178 -12.72 -21.67 -6.91
N ASP A 179 -13.33 -21.88 -8.08
CA ASP A 179 -13.65 -23.20 -8.67
C ASP A 179 -13.01 -23.42 -10.05
N GLY A 180 -12.30 -22.42 -10.59
CA GLY A 180 -11.65 -22.49 -11.89
C GLY A 180 -10.76 -23.72 -12.07
N ALA A 181 -10.85 -24.35 -13.25
CA ALA A 181 -10.05 -25.54 -13.61
C ALA A 181 -8.70 -25.20 -14.29
N THR A 182 -8.43 -23.91 -14.52
CA THR A 182 -7.19 -23.41 -15.13
C THR A 182 -6.67 -22.22 -14.35
N ILE A 183 -5.37 -21.91 -14.45
CA ILE A 183 -4.75 -20.75 -13.79
C ILE A 183 -5.47 -19.46 -14.19
N GLU A 184 -5.82 -19.30 -15.47
CA GLU A 184 -6.49 -18.10 -15.96
C GLU A 184 -7.91 -17.96 -15.39
N ALA A 185 -8.66 -19.06 -15.25
CA ALA A 185 -9.99 -19.03 -14.63
C ALA A 185 -9.89 -18.65 -13.14
N ILE A 186 -8.95 -19.27 -12.41
CA ILE A 186 -8.70 -18.97 -10.99
C ILE A 186 -8.28 -17.51 -10.80
N ALA A 187 -7.37 -17.00 -11.64
CA ALA A 187 -6.94 -15.61 -11.59
C ALA A 187 -8.11 -14.64 -11.81
N ASN A 188 -8.98 -14.91 -12.78
CA ASN A 188 -10.16 -14.07 -13.04
C ASN A 188 -11.15 -14.09 -11.87
N GLU A 189 -11.37 -15.24 -11.24
CA GLU A 189 -12.23 -15.38 -10.06
C GLU A 189 -11.67 -14.62 -8.84
N ILE A 190 -10.35 -14.71 -8.59
CA ILE A 190 -9.67 -13.95 -7.54
C ILE A 190 -9.78 -12.44 -7.79
N VAL A 191 -9.52 -12.00 -9.02
CA VAL A 191 -9.65 -10.58 -9.40
C VAL A 191 -11.07 -10.10 -9.18
N ALA A 192 -12.08 -10.84 -9.64
CA ALA A 192 -13.48 -10.49 -9.44
C ALA A 192 -13.88 -10.42 -7.95
N ALA A 193 -13.37 -11.34 -7.12
CA ALA A 193 -13.61 -11.33 -5.68
C ALA A 193 -13.01 -10.09 -5.01
N ILE A 194 -11.79 -9.69 -5.39
CA ILE A 194 -11.13 -8.49 -4.87
C ILE A 194 -11.82 -7.22 -5.38
N GLU A 195 -12.22 -7.17 -6.65
CA GLU A 195 -12.97 -6.05 -7.24
C GLU A 195 -14.28 -5.78 -6.51
N ALA A 196 -14.95 -6.81 -6.00
CA ALA A 196 -16.14 -6.65 -5.17
C ALA A 196 -15.89 -5.83 -3.89
N MET A 197 -14.64 -5.77 -3.41
CA MET A 197 -14.23 -4.98 -2.24
C MET A 197 -13.82 -3.54 -2.59
N GLN A 198 -13.84 -3.14 -3.86
CA GLN A 198 -13.37 -1.82 -4.30
C GLN A 198 -14.10 -0.68 -3.58
N ALA A 199 -15.43 -0.70 -3.50
CA ALA A 199 -16.19 0.38 -2.86
C ALA A 199 -15.91 0.51 -1.35
N PRO A 200 -15.93 -0.57 -0.54
CA PRO A 200 -15.48 -0.53 0.86
C PRO A 200 -14.04 0.00 1.02
N LEU A 201 -13.11 -0.44 0.16
CA LEU A 201 -11.70 -0.02 0.22
C LEU A 201 -11.52 1.45 -0.15
N LEU A 202 -12.29 1.96 -1.12
CA LEU A 202 -12.33 3.39 -1.45
C LEU A 202 -12.87 4.22 -0.29
N ALA A 203 -13.92 3.75 0.40
CA ALA A 203 -14.44 4.42 1.58
C ALA A 203 -13.41 4.46 2.72
N ALA A 204 -12.72 3.34 2.99
CA ALA A 204 -11.63 3.29 3.95
C ALA A 204 -10.49 4.24 3.56
N SER A 205 -10.14 4.30 2.27
CA SER A 205 -9.13 5.20 1.74
C SER A 205 -9.50 6.66 1.95
N ALA A 206 -10.74 7.05 1.65
CA ALA A 206 -11.24 8.40 1.87
C ALA A 206 -11.14 8.83 3.34
N VAL A 207 -11.50 7.94 4.28
CA VAL A 207 -11.37 8.20 5.73
C VAL A 207 -9.91 8.44 6.10
N VAL A 208 -9.01 7.58 5.64
CA VAL A 208 -7.57 7.71 5.94
C VAL A 208 -7.02 9.01 5.33
N ILE A 209 -7.37 9.34 4.09
CA ILE A 209 -6.97 10.60 3.43
C ILE A 209 -7.47 11.82 4.22
N ALA A 210 -8.70 11.79 4.74
CA ALA A 210 -9.22 12.87 5.56
C ALA A 210 -8.42 13.06 6.86
N VAL A 211 -7.99 11.95 7.50
CA VAL A 211 -7.10 12.00 8.67
C VAL A 211 -5.73 12.58 8.29
N GLN A 212 -5.15 12.13 7.17
CA GLN A 212 -3.88 12.64 6.66
C GLN A 212 -3.94 14.13 6.37
N TRP A 213 -5.04 14.61 5.78
CA TRP A 213 -5.29 16.02 5.53
C TRP A 213 -5.23 16.83 6.83
N VAL A 214 -5.91 16.39 7.89
CA VAL A 214 -5.87 17.06 9.21
C VAL A 214 -4.45 17.13 9.78
N ILE A 215 -3.67 16.05 9.63
CA ILE A 215 -2.27 16.01 10.07
C ILE A 215 -1.43 17.03 9.29
N VAL A 216 -1.53 17.02 7.96
CA VAL A 216 -0.76 17.90 7.08
C VAL A 216 -1.12 19.36 7.33
N VAL A 217 -2.41 19.72 7.43
CA VAL A 217 -2.82 21.10 7.70
C VAL A 217 -2.26 21.60 9.02
N GLY A 218 -2.43 20.84 10.11
CA GLY A 218 -1.89 21.25 11.42
C GLY A 218 -0.37 21.36 11.44
N GLY A 219 0.32 20.49 10.70
CA GLY A 219 1.77 20.55 10.51
C GLY A 219 2.21 21.81 9.75
N LEU A 220 1.52 22.13 8.65
CA LEU A 220 1.78 23.32 7.85
C LEU A 220 1.51 24.62 8.63
N GLU A 221 0.41 24.69 9.40
CA GLU A 221 0.14 25.83 10.30
C GLU A 221 1.27 26.00 11.32
N ALA A 222 1.69 24.93 11.99
CA ALA A 222 2.65 25.01 13.09
C ALA A 222 4.10 25.22 12.63
N ALA A 223 4.50 24.58 11.54
CA ALA A 223 5.89 24.48 11.13
C ALA A 223 6.25 25.42 9.98
N HIS A 224 5.30 25.69 9.08
CA HIS A 224 5.49 26.58 7.94
C HIS A 224 4.80 27.95 8.11
N ASP A 225 4.11 28.17 9.22
CA ASP A 225 3.42 29.43 9.56
C ASP A 225 2.40 29.86 8.49
N LEU A 226 1.79 28.88 7.83
CA LEU A 226 0.71 29.13 6.88
C LEU A 226 -0.60 29.37 7.63
N ASP A 227 -1.42 30.28 7.11
CA ASP A 227 -2.79 30.38 7.59
C ASP A 227 -3.57 29.09 7.26
N ARG A 228 -4.61 28.81 8.05
CA ARG A 228 -5.40 27.59 7.93
C ARG A 228 -6.02 27.39 6.54
N GLY A 229 -6.45 28.47 5.88
CA GLY A 229 -7.05 28.38 4.55
C GLY A 229 -6.05 27.92 3.51
N THR A 230 -4.88 28.56 3.51
CA THR A 230 -3.76 28.23 2.61
C THR A 230 -3.20 26.83 2.90
N ALA A 231 -2.96 26.49 4.16
CA ALA A 231 -2.54 25.14 4.57
C ALA A 231 -3.56 24.07 4.14
N GLY A 232 -4.85 24.37 4.33
CA GLY A 232 -5.96 23.53 3.89
C GLY A 232 -5.98 23.29 2.38
N ALA A 233 -5.71 24.32 1.58
CA ALA A 233 -5.66 24.23 0.12
C ALA A 233 -4.46 23.40 -0.36
N VAL A 234 -3.27 23.64 0.19
CA VAL A 234 -2.06 22.86 -0.13
C VAL A 234 -2.27 21.39 0.22
N ALA A 235 -2.72 21.09 1.44
CA ALA A 235 -3.03 19.72 1.86
C ALA A 235 -4.16 19.10 1.02
N GLY A 236 -5.16 19.90 0.64
CA GLY A 236 -6.30 19.48 -0.16
C GLY A 236 -5.89 19.03 -1.56
N ALA A 237 -4.96 19.73 -2.21
CA ALA A 237 -4.42 19.31 -3.51
C ALA A 237 -3.77 17.92 -3.43
N PHE A 238 -2.99 17.65 -2.38
CA PHE A 238 -2.41 16.33 -2.14
C PHE A 238 -3.45 15.26 -1.84
N ALA A 239 -4.46 15.59 -1.02
CA ALA A 239 -5.55 14.68 -0.70
C ALA A 239 -6.34 14.27 -1.95
N VAL A 240 -6.62 15.22 -2.85
CA VAL A 240 -7.29 14.93 -4.14
C VAL A 240 -6.42 14.01 -5.00
N LEU A 241 -5.13 14.31 -5.14
CA LEU A 241 -4.22 13.46 -5.91
C LEU A 241 -4.15 12.03 -5.34
N ALA A 242 -4.00 11.90 -4.01
CA ALA A 242 -3.97 10.61 -3.34
C ALA A 242 -5.28 9.84 -3.53
N PHE A 243 -6.42 10.52 -3.48
CA PHE A 243 -7.72 9.88 -3.71
C PHE A 243 -7.89 9.41 -5.15
N LEU A 244 -7.43 10.20 -6.13
CA LEU A 244 -7.44 9.79 -7.54
C LEU A 244 -6.53 8.58 -7.77
N LEU A 245 -5.35 8.55 -7.15
CA LEU A 245 -4.45 7.39 -7.21
C LEU A 245 -5.07 6.14 -6.57
N ALA A 246 -5.87 6.29 -5.51
CA ALA A 246 -6.57 5.18 -4.89
C ALA A 246 -7.77 4.67 -5.69
N ALA A 247 -8.26 5.46 -6.65
CA ALA A 247 -9.45 5.17 -7.45
C ALA A 247 -9.18 4.51 -8.81
N VAL A 248 -7.90 4.30 -9.13
CA VAL A 248 -7.42 3.65 -10.37
C VAL A 248 -6.80 2.30 -9.99
#